data_AF-A0A2E9KZX2-F1
#
_entry.id   AF-A0A2E9KZX2-F1
#
_cell.length_a   1.000
_cell.length_b   1.000
_cell.length_c   1.000
_cell.angle_alpha   90.00
_cell.angle_beta   90.00
_cell.angle_gamma   90.00
#
_symmetry.space_group_name_H-M   'P 1'
#
loop_
_entity.id
_entity.type
_entity.pdbx_description
1 polymer ?
#
loop_
_entity_poly.entity_id
_entity_poly.type
_entity_poly.pdbx_seq_one_letter_code
_entity_poly.pdbx_strand_id
1 'polypeptide(L)'
;MAEDPTLDNEVRYFIYQTFISTSRPPTTAETAKRFQLPISKIESAFERLAASHDIALAPGSHSIWMAHPFSALPTNYTAQINEKKYYGN
;
A
#
# COMPACT_ATOMS: atom_id res chain seq x y z
N MET A 1 1.73 -13.68 -19.48
CA MET A 1 1.69 -12.22 -19.22
C MET A 1 2.83 -11.97 -18.25
N ALA A 2 3.94 -11.39 -18.71
CA ALA A 2 5.19 -11.39 -17.96
C ALA A 2 5.03 -10.63 -16.63
N GLU A 3 5.37 -11.32 -15.55
CA GLU A 3 5.42 -10.77 -14.20
C GLU A 3 6.58 -9.78 -14.13
N ASP A 4 6.32 -8.59 -13.60
CA ASP A 4 7.32 -7.52 -13.50
C ASP A 4 7.65 -7.30 -12.01
N PRO A 5 8.44 -8.21 -11.40
CA PRO A 5 8.76 -8.17 -9.97
C PRO A 5 9.48 -6.88 -9.57
N THR A 6 10.09 -6.19 -10.55
CA THR A 6 10.66 -4.85 -10.35
C THR A 6 9.58 -3.81 -10.06
N LEU A 7 8.51 -3.77 -10.84
CA LEU A 7 7.40 -2.84 -10.61
C LEU A 7 6.68 -3.10 -9.28
N ASP A 8 6.41 -4.36 -8.95
CA ASP A 8 5.68 -4.70 -7.71
C ASP A 8 6.47 -4.28 -6.46
N ASN A 9 7.79 -4.46 -6.49
CA ASN A 9 8.68 -4.00 -5.42
C ASN A 9 8.74 -2.47 -5.30
N GLU A 10 8.78 -1.74 -6.41
CA GLU A 10 8.75 -0.28 -6.39
C GLU A 10 7.41 0.26 -5.88
N VAL A 11 6.30 -0.34 -6.31
CA VAL A 11 4.96 0.00 -5.82
C VAL A 11 4.86 -0.27 -4.32
N ARG A 12 5.35 -1.41 -3.85
CA ARG A 12 5.44 -1.72 -2.42
C ARG A 12 6.26 -0.66 -1.67
N TYR A 13 7.45 -0.32 -2.16
CA TYR A 13 8.28 0.71 -1.53
C TYR A 13 7.54 2.05 -1.43
N PHE A 14 6.85 2.47 -2.49
CA PHE A 14 6.06 3.70 -2.50
C PHE A 14 4.90 3.68 -1.49
N ILE A 15 4.23 2.53 -1.32
CA ILE A 15 3.19 2.35 -0.30
C ILE A 15 3.77 2.63 1.10
N TYR A 16 4.91 2.02 1.43
CA TYR A 16 5.54 2.16 2.74
C TYR A 16 6.04 3.60 2.97
N GLN A 17 6.63 4.22 1.95
CA GLN A 17 7.05 5.62 2.02
C GLN A 17 5.86 6.57 2.27
N THR A 18 4.71 6.29 1.65
CA THR A 18 3.49 7.08 1.84
C THR A 18 2.92 6.91 3.25
N PHE A 19 2.93 5.68 3.78
CA PHE A 19 2.57 5.41 5.18
C PHE A 19 3.45 6.20 6.14
N ILE A 20 4.78 6.15 5.98
CA ILE A 20 5.72 6.89 6.84
C ILE A 20 5.46 8.40 6.78
N SER A 21 5.16 8.91 5.58
CA SER A 21 5.02 10.35 5.33
C SER A 21 3.68 10.91 5.78
N THR A 22 2.59 10.18 5.56
CA THR A 22 1.22 10.70 5.68
C THR A 22 0.34 9.93 6.67
N SER A 23 0.86 8.86 7.28
CA SER A 23 0.10 7.92 8.14
C SER A 23 -1.08 7.24 7.45
N ARG A 24 -1.15 7.30 6.11
CA ARG A 24 -2.15 6.59 5.29
C ARG A 24 -1.49 5.93 4.07
N PRO A 25 -2.09 4.90 3.48
CA PRO A 25 -1.65 4.37 2.21
C PRO A 25 -1.93 5.35 1.06
N PRO A 26 -1.22 5.21 -0.07
CA PRO A 26 -1.57 5.89 -1.30
C PRO A 26 -2.84 5.26 -1.90
N THR A 27 -3.61 6.06 -2.61
CA THR A 27 -4.70 5.57 -3.47
C THR A 27 -4.15 4.99 -4.77
N THR A 28 -4.96 4.18 -5.46
CA THR A 28 -4.64 3.66 -6.80
C THR A 28 -4.34 4.80 -7.78
N ALA A 29 -5.09 5.91 -7.70
CA ALA A 29 -4.89 7.09 -8.54
C ALA A 29 -3.58 7.83 -8.23
N GLU A 30 -3.23 8.01 -6.94
CA GLU A 30 -1.95 8.61 -6.53
C GLU A 30 -0.77 7.75 -7.01
N THR A 31 -0.89 6.44 -6.92
CA THR A 31 0.12 5.49 -7.36
C THR A 31 0.25 5.49 -8.89
N ALA A 32 -0.86 5.44 -9.63
CA ALA A 32 -0.88 5.54 -11.08
C ALA A 32 -0.20 6.83 -11.57
N LYS A 33 -0.51 7.96 -10.93
CA LYS A 33 0.13 9.25 -11.21
C LYS A 33 1.64 9.24 -10.92
N ARG A 34 2.07 8.60 -9.83
CA ARG A 34 3.49 8.51 -9.43
C ARG A 34 4.34 7.68 -10.40
N PHE A 35 3.79 6.59 -10.92
CA PHE A 35 4.47 5.69 -11.85
C PHE A 35 4.20 6.02 -13.33
N GLN A 36 3.31 6.98 -13.61
CA GLN A 36 2.84 7.32 -14.96
C GLN A 36 2.29 6.09 -15.70
N LEU A 37 1.59 5.23 -14.95
CA LEU A 37 0.99 4.00 -15.45
C LEU A 37 -0.54 4.11 -15.44
N PRO A 38 -1.23 3.36 -16.31
CA PRO A 38 -2.68 3.27 -16.24
C PRO A 38 -3.13 2.64 -14.91
N ILE A 39 -4.29 3.07 -14.42
CA ILE A 39 -4.87 2.60 -13.15
C ILE A 39 -4.94 1.07 -13.12
N SER A 40 -5.36 0.43 -14.21
CA SER A 40 -5.45 -1.03 -14.32
C SER A 40 -4.13 -1.76 -14.08
N LYS A 41 -2.98 -1.19 -14.50
CA LYS A 41 -1.65 -1.77 -14.23
C LYS A 41 -1.31 -1.73 -12.73
N ILE A 42 -1.71 -0.66 -12.05
CA ILE A 42 -1.53 -0.51 -10.60
C ILE A 42 -2.48 -1.43 -9.83
N GLU A 43 -3.74 -1.54 -10.25
CA GLU A 43 -4.70 -2.48 -9.67
C GLU A 43 -4.18 -3.91 -9.73
N SER A 44 -3.66 -4.34 -10.88
CA SER A 44 -3.04 -5.66 -10.99
C SER A 44 -1.79 -5.82 -10.11
N ALA A 45 -1.00 -4.76 -9.90
CA ALA A 45 0.13 -4.81 -8.98
C ALA A 45 -0.32 -4.93 -7.52
N PHE A 46 -1.37 -4.20 -7.13
CA PHE A 46 -1.98 -4.31 -5.80
C PHE A 46 -2.56 -5.71 -5.56
N GLU A 47 -3.23 -6.28 -6.56
CA GLU A 47 -3.75 -7.66 -6.48
C GLU A 47 -2.62 -8.69 -6.29
N ARG A 48 -1.51 -8.54 -7.01
CA ARG A 48 -0.33 -9.41 -6.84
C ARG A 48 0.30 -9.28 -5.45
N LEU A 49 0.52 -8.04 -4.99
CA LEU A 49 1.05 -7.78 -3.65
C LEU A 49 0.11 -8.32 -2.55
N ALA A 50 -1.21 -8.26 -2.78
CA ALA A 50 -2.19 -8.85 -1.87
C ALA A 50 -2.14 -10.38 -1.86
N ALA A 51 -2.00 -11.00 -3.03
CA ALA A 51 -1.83 -12.45 -3.15
C ALA A 51 -0.53 -12.96 -2.48
N SER A 52 0.53 -12.15 -2.49
CA SER A 52 1.79 -12.42 -1.79
C SER A 52 1.75 -12.10 -0.28
N HIS A 53 0.62 -11.66 0.26
CA HIS A 53 0.44 -11.21 1.65
C HIS A 53 1.33 -10.01 2.07
N ASP A 54 1.87 -9.25 1.11
CA ASP A 54 2.64 -8.04 1.39
C ASP A 54 1.73 -6.87 1.80
N ILE A 55 0.50 -6.85 1.26
CA ILE A 55 -0.55 -5.89 1.59
C ILE A 55 -1.91 -6.59 1.73
N ALA A 56 -2.89 -5.93 2.33
CA ALA A 56 -4.28 -6.34 2.32
C ALA A 56 -5.14 -5.26 1.66
N LEU A 57 -6.01 -5.67 0.74
CA LEU A 57 -6.97 -4.79 0.07
C LEU A 57 -8.35 -4.88 0.74
N ALA A 58 -9.10 -3.80 0.68
CA ALA A 58 -10.47 -3.73 1.14
C ALA A 58 -11.39 -4.60 0.23
N PRO A 59 -12.28 -5.43 0.78
CA PRO A 59 -13.20 -6.24 -0.01
C PRO A 59 -14.00 -5.39 -1.00
N GLY A 60 -13.98 -5.77 -2.27
CA GLY A 60 -14.69 -5.06 -3.34
C GLY A 60 -14.04 -3.76 -3.81
N SER A 61 -12.82 -3.43 -3.39
CA SER A 61 -12.06 -2.30 -3.94
C SER A 61 -10.55 -2.55 -3.94
N HIS A 62 -9.79 -1.71 -4.66
CA HIS A 62 -8.32 -1.72 -4.62
C HIS A 62 -7.76 -0.77 -3.56
N SER A 63 -8.54 -0.45 -2.53
CA SER A 63 -8.08 0.36 -1.41
C SER A 63 -7.20 -0.47 -0.48
N ILE A 64 -6.01 0.02 -0.15
CA ILE A 64 -5.09 -0.67 0.77
C ILE A 64 -5.58 -0.49 2.21
N TRP A 65 -5.84 -1.59 2.92
CA TRP A 65 -6.15 -1.60 4.35
C TRP A 65 -4.93 -1.82 5.22
N MET A 66 -4.01 -2.67 4.78
CA MET A 66 -2.79 -2.98 5.53
C MET A 66 -1.61 -3.13 4.58
N ALA A 67 -0.43 -2.75 5.04
CA ALA A 67 0.86 -3.06 4.44
C ALA A 67 1.82 -3.33 5.59
N HIS A 68 2.02 -4.60 5.95
CA HIS A 68 2.71 -4.98 7.18
C HIS A 68 4.10 -4.32 7.29
N PRO A 69 4.44 -3.64 8.41
CA PRO A 69 3.78 -3.65 9.71
C PRO A 69 2.69 -2.57 9.91
N PHE A 70 2.37 -1.76 8.89
CA PHE A 70 1.42 -0.66 8.99
C PHE A 70 -0.01 -1.09 8.68
N SER A 71 -0.95 -0.61 9.51
CA SER A 71 -2.38 -0.67 9.29
C SER A 71 -2.90 0.73 8.97
N ALA A 72 -3.72 0.84 7.93
CA ALA A 72 -4.49 2.05 7.63
C ALA A 72 -5.74 2.17 8.52
N LEU A 73 -6.13 1.08 9.19
CA LEU A 73 -7.26 1.03 10.11
C LEU A 73 -6.77 1.24 11.55
N PRO A 74 -7.52 2.00 12.38
CA PRO A 74 -7.22 2.11 13.80
C PRO A 74 -7.23 0.74 14.47
N THR A 75 -6.11 0.34 15.04
CA THR A 75 -5.98 -0.87 15.86
C THR A 75 -5.60 -0.50 17.29
N ASN A 76 -5.72 -1.47 18.21
CA ASN A 76 -5.28 -1.31 19.60
C ASN A 76 -3.73 -1.27 19.73
N TYR A 77 -3.01 -1.59 18.66
CA TYR A 77 -1.54 -1.55 18.63
C TYR A 77 -1.08 -0.26 17.95
N THR A 78 -0.74 0.74 18.76
CA THR A 78 -0.32 2.05 18.27
C THR A 78 1.16 2.28 18.52
N ALA A 79 1.89 2.66 17.48
CA ALA A 79 3.26 3.17 17.61
C ALA A 79 3.26 4.68 17.39
N GLN A 80 3.94 5.42 18.26
CA GLN A 80 4.15 6.85 18.10
C GLN A 80 5.63 7.13 17.87
N ILE A 81 5.94 7.82 16.78
CA ILE A 81 7.29 8.28 16.46
C ILE A 81 7.18 9.79 16.21
N ASN A 82 7.81 10.59 17.07
CA ASN A 82 7.61 12.05 17.13
C ASN A 82 6.12 12.42 17.26
N GLU A 83 5.62 13.31 16.39
CA GLU A 83 4.21 13.75 16.36
C GLU A 83 3.31 12.82 15.52
N LYS A 84 3.83 11.71 14.97
CA LYS A 84 3.05 10.80 14.10
C LYS A 84 2.64 9.53 14.82
N LYS A 85 1.37 9.18 14.66
CA LYS A 85 0.76 7.94 15.16
C LYS A 85 0.60 6.95 14.00
N TYR A 86 0.96 5.71 14.26
CA TYR A 86 0.85 4.57 13.37
C TYR A 86 0.07 3.45 14.06
N TYR A 87 -0.63 2.63 13.27
CA TYR A 87 -1.34 1.45 13.74
C TYR A 87 -0.65 0.20 13.18
N GLY A 88 -0.53 -0.85 13.98
CA GLY A 88 0.01 -2.15 13.59
C GLY A 88 -0.96 -3.29 13.87
N ASN A 89 -0.61 -4.52 13.50
CA ASN A 89 -1.38 -5.73 13.80
C ASN A 89 -0.50 -6.73 14.54
#